data_AF-A0A4R0R9F6-F1
#
_entry.id   AF-A0A4R0R9F6-F1
#
_cell.length_a   1.000
_cell.length_b   1.000
_cell.length_c   1.000
_cell.angle_alpha   90.00
_cell.angle_beta   90.00
_cell.angle_gamma   90.00
#
_symmetry.space_group_name_H-M   'P 1'
#
loop_
_entity.id
_entity.type
_entity.pdbx_description
1 polymer ?
#
loop_
_entity_poly.entity_id
_entity_poly.type
_entity_poly.pdbx_seq_one_letter_code
_entity_poly.pdbx_strand_id
1 'polypeptide(L)'
;MRQTNSGQSRATPVTPTFGQPTAPSTTTAPPPFSFSGGVFGNGAPTSKRPLHEPSEHEKLVAEAMSALTKLGYTHITPEDLGKLVPPDVYEQEMDVMAEVRAYFQVAYKRVIDNIPMAIDQSFLFAFAYALQPYLIKKLGLGTATSSQRCALYLAEDPNVVAEREELTARKKRLESVQTELYNFGL
;
A
#
# COMPACT_ATOMS: atom_id res chain seq x y z
N MET A 1 55.73 -28.61 41.96
CA MET A 1 54.96 -28.60 43.24
C MET A 1 54.00 -27.43 43.20
N ARG A 2 52.70 -27.64 43.53
CA ARG A 2 51.64 -26.63 43.77
C ARG A 2 51.29 -25.75 42.53
N GLN A 3 50.05 -25.62 42.04
CA GLN A 3 48.75 -25.25 42.67
C GLN A 3 48.85 -23.92 43.44
N THR A 4 47.95 -22.94 43.40
CA THR A 4 46.70 -22.68 42.63
C THR A 4 46.89 -21.32 41.88
N ASN A 5 45.93 -20.59 41.31
CA ASN A 5 44.47 -20.72 41.25
C ASN A 5 43.87 -20.10 39.97
N SER A 6 42.59 -20.36 39.72
CA SER A 6 41.75 -19.65 38.76
C SER A 6 41.20 -18.32 39.30
N GLY A 7 41.10 -17.31 38.43
CA GLY A 7 40.54 -15.98 38.73
C GLY A 7 39.72 -15.42 37.57
N GLN A 8 38.97 -16.27 36.87
CA GLN A 8 38.25 -15.90 35.65
C GLN A 8 36.83 -15.42 36.00
N SER A 9 36.70 -14.10 36.23
CA SER A 9 35.40 -13.49 36.53
C SER A 9 34.49 -13.52 35.30
N ARG A 10 33.50 -14.42 35.33
CA ARG A 10 32.50 -14.62 34.27
C ARG A 10 31.46 -13.50 34.35
N ALA A 11 31.65 -12.44 33.54
CA ALA A 11 30.61 -11.44 33.34
C ALA A 11 29.33 -12.10 32.78
N THR A 12 28.21 -11.91 33.47
CA THR A 12 26.89 -12.36 33.01
C THR A 12 26.34 -11.39 31.98
N PRO A 13 25.70 -11.87 30.89
CA PRO A 13 24.96 -10.99 30.00
C PRO A 13 23.70 -10.49 30.72
N VAL A 14 23.69 -9.21 31.10
CA VAL A 14 22.47 -8.51 31.52
C VAL A 14 21.60 -8.24 30.30
N THR A 15 20.58 -9.08 30.12
CA THR A 15 19.52 -8.85 29.12
C THR A 15 18.73 -7.60 29.51
N PRO A 16 18.61 -6.58 28.64
CA PRO A 16 17.70 -5.47 28.90
C PRO A 16 16.26 -5.97 28.74
N THR A 17 15.53 -6.08 29.86
CA THR A 17 14.09 -6.32 29.86
C THR A 17 13.38 -5.11 29.24
N PHE A 18 13.05 -5.20 27.96
CA PHE A 18 12.24 -4.20 27.28
C PHE A 18 10.80 -4.26 27.85
N GLY A 19 10.25 -3.10 28.22
CA GLY A 19 8.93 -3.01 28.82
C GLY A 19 7.85 -3.58 27.90
N GLN A 20 7.02 -4.47 28.44
CA GLN A 20 5.86 -5.03 27.74
C GLN A 20 4.87 -3.89 27.42
N PRO A 21 4.48 -3.67 26.15
CA PRO A 21 3.46 -2.69 25.83
C PRO A 21 2.11 -3.15 26.41
N THR A 22 1.57 -2.39 27.36
CA THR A 22 0.18 -2.54 27.78
C THR A 22 -0.72 -2.17 26.61
N ALA A 23 -1.48 -3.14 26.10
CA ALA A 23 -2.38 -2.91 24.97
C ALA A 23 -3.46 -1.87 25.34
N PRO A 24 -3.67 -0.81 24.54
CA PRO A 24 -4.84 0.03 24.68
C PRO A 24 -6.10 -0.80 24.36
N SER A 25 -7.15 -0.59 25.15
CA SER A 25 -8.45 -1.24 24.99
C SER A 25 -9.02 -1.04 23.59
N THR A 26 -9.63 -2.11 23.06
CA THR A 26 -10.33 -2.19 21.77
C THR A 26 -11.12 -0.93 21.41
N THR A 27 -10.61 -0.17 20.43
CA THR A 27 -11.41 0.82 19.69
C THR A 27 -12.38 0.07 18.77
N THR A 28 -13.67 0.11 19.10
CA THR A 28 -14.73 -0.35 18.21
C THR A 28 -14.69 0.43 16.90
N ALA A 29 -14.50 -0.26 15.77
CA ALA A 29 -14.58 0.36 14.46
C ALA A 29 -16.01 0.84 14.18
N PRO A 30 -16.21 2.07 13.68
CA PRO A 30 -17.53 2.49 13.19
C PRO A 30 -17.91 1.65 11.95
N PRO A 31 -19.19 1.29 11.77
CA PRO A 31 -19.62 0.53 10.60
C PRO A 31 -19.42 1.34 9.31
N PRO A 32 -19.20 0.68 8.16
CA PRO A 32 -19.11 1.36 6.88
C PRO A 32 -20.44 2.05 6.55
N PHE A 33 -20.37 3.32 6.14
CA PHE A 33 -21.54 4.08 5.70
C PHE A 33 -22.09 3.50 4.39
N SER A 34 -23.19 2.74 4.48
CA SER A 34 -23.96 2.29 3.32
C SER A 34 -24.68 3.46 2.66
N PHE A 35 -24.14 3.96 1.55
CA PHE A 35 -24.83 4.90 0.67
C PHE A 35 -25.97 4.18 -0.08
N SER A 36 -27.19 4.25 0.46
CA SER A 36 -28.39 3.82 -0.25
C SER A 36 -28.84 4.92 -1.21
N GLY A 37 -28.64 4.71 -2.51
CA GLY A 37 -29.07 5.63 -3.55
C GLY A 37 -30.60 5.66 -3.67
N GLY A 38 -31.22 6.68 -3.07
CA GLY A 38 -32.66 6.94 -3.21
C GLY A 38 -33.02 7.45 -4.61
N VAL A 39 -33.87 6.71 -5.32
CA VAL A 39 -34.39 7.08 -6.64
C VAL A 39 -35.34 8.29 -6.52
N PHE A 40 -35.13 9.31 -7.36
CA PHE A 40 -36.00 10.48 -7.43
C PHE A 40 -37.35 10.14 -8.08
N GLY A 41 -38.36 9.87 -7.26
CA GLY A 41 -39.74 9.72 -7.69
C GLY A 41 -40.49 11.05 -7.69
N ASN A 42 -40.88 11.56 -8.87
CA ASN A 42 -41.76 12.72 -9.00
C ASN A 42 -43.18 12.40 -8.49
N GLY A 43 -43.47 12.77 -7.24
CA GLY A 43 -44.83 12.75 -6.67
C GLY A 43 -45.17 14.13 -6.10
N ALA A 44 -46.08 14.86 -6.74
CA ALA A 44 -46.56 16.14 -6.24
C ALA A 44 -47.61 15.92 -5.13
N PRO A 45 -47.40 16.41 -3.90
CA PRO A 45 -48.43 16.37 -2.86
C PRO A 45 -49.16 17.71 -2.83
N THR A 46 -50.40 17.72 -3.29
CA THR A 46 -51.37 18.82 -3.05
C THR A 46 -51.84 18.81 -1.60
N SER A 47 -50.91 19.03 -0.66
CA SER A 47 -51.23 19.21 0.75
C SER A 47 -51.69 20.65 0.98
N LYS A 48 -52.99 20.80 1.31
CA LYS A 48 -53.54 22.09 1.74
C LYS A 48 -52.88 22.47 3.07
N ARG A 49 -51.92 23.40 3.03
CA ARG A 49 -51.33 23.98 4.24
C ARG A 49 -52.46 24.55 5.12
N PRO A 50 -52.67 24.06 6.35
CA PRO A 50 -53.34 24.89 7.35
C PRO A 50 -52.49 26.14 7.56
N LEU A 51 -53.13 27.25 7.95
CA LEU A 51 -52.43 28.49 8.24
C LEU A 51 -51.36 28.21 9.31
N HIS A 52 -50.11 28.54 8.98
CA HIS A 52 -48.93 28.26 9.81
C HIS A 52 -49.03 29.09 11.09
N GLU A 53 -49.45 28.44 12.19
CA GLU A 53 -49.17 28.94 13.53
C GLU A 53 -47.65 29.19 13.61
N PRO A 54 -47.20 30.44 13.81
CA PRO A 54 -45.77 30.70 13.81
C PRO A 54 -45.13 29.89 14.94
N SER A 55 -44.07 29.16 14.60
CA SER A 55 -43.33 28.34 15.57
C SER A 55 -42.91 29.22 16.74
N GLU A 56 -42.93 28.71 17.97
CA GLU A 56 -42.53 29.49 19.15
C GLU A 56 -41.13 30.08 18.97
N HIS A 57 -40.24 29.36 18.28
CA HIS A 57 -38.92 29.84 17.87
C HIS A 57 -38.98 31.03 16.89
N GLU A 58 -39.89 31.03 15.91
CA GLU A 58 -40.09 32.15 14.98
C GLU A 58 -40.64 33.40 15.71
N LYS A 59 -41.55 33.19 16.68
CA LYS A 59 -42.10 34.26 17.55
C LYS A 59 -40.98 34.88 18.40
N LEU A 60 -40.15 34.06 19.04
CA LEU A 60 -39.00 34.51 19.85
C LEU A 60 -37.91 35.21 19.01
N VAL A 61 -37.59 34.70 17.82
CA VAL A 61 -36.64 35.35 16.90
C VAL A 61 -37.17 36.72 16.43
N ALA A 62 -38.46 36.82 16.09
CA ALA A 62 -39.07 38.10 15.73
C ALA A 62 -39.04 39.12 16.89
N GLU A 63 -39.28 38.67 18.12
CA GLU A 63 -39.17 39.51 19.31
C GLU A 63 -37.73 40.01 19.54
N ALA A 64 -36.75 39.10 19.48
CA ALA A 64 -35.32 39.44 19.61
C ALA A 64 -34.86 40.42 18.52
N MET A 65 -35.26 40.20 17.26
CA MET A 65 -35.00 41.14 16.17
C MET A 65 -35.63 42.51 16.40
N SER A 66 -36.84 42.57 16.99
CA SER A 66 -37.47 43.83 17.36
C SER A 66 -36.69 44.59 18.45
N ALA A 67 -36.07 43.86 19.40
CA ALA A 67 -35.23 44.44 20.45
C ALA A 67 -33.89 44.96 19.88
N LEU A 68 -33.24 44.20 19.00
CA LEU A 68 -32.01 44.63 18.31
C LEU A 68 -32.24 45.86 17.43
N THR A 69 -33.39 45.93 16.74
CA THR A 69 -33.77 47.10 15.94
C THR A 69 -33.99 48.35 16.82
N LYS A 70 -34.61 48.21 17.99
CA LYS A 70 -34.77 49.29 18.98
C LYS A 70 -33.43 49.78 19.55
N LEU A 71 -32.41 48.92 19.59
CA LEU A 71 -31.04 49.26 19.98
C LEU A 71 -30.21 49.89 18.84
N GLY A 72 -30.81 50.11 17.66
CA GLY A 72 -30.16 50.79 16.52
C GLY A 72 -29.49 49.86 15.51
N TYR A 73 -29.58 48.54 15.67
CA TYR A 73 -29.02 47.57 14.72
C TYR A 73 -30.00 47.29 13.57
N THR A 74 -29.99 48.15 12.55
CA THR A 74 -30.99 48.16 11.46
C THR A 74 -30.70 47.23 10.28
N HIS A 75 -29.58 46.50 10.28
CA HIS A 75 -29.08 45.72 9.13
C HIS A 75 -28.82 44.24 9.42
N ILE A 76 -29.30 43.73 10.56
CA ILE A 76 -29.16 42.32 10.96
C ILE A 76 -30.29 41.50 10.31
N THR A 77 -29.98 40.33 9.75
CA THR A 77 -30.97 39.38 9.24
C THR A 77 -31.15 38.20 10.23
N PRO A 78 -32.26 37.41 10.18
CA PRO A 78 -32.44 36.32 11.16
C PRO A 78 -31.34 35.24 11.10
N GLU A 79 -30.61 35.13 9.99
CA GLU A 79 -29.46 34.25 9.84
C GLU A 79 -28.23 34.73 10.65
N ASP A 80 -28.12 36.04 10.91
CA ASP A 80 -27.02 36.63 11.67
C ASP A 80 -27.08 36.31 13.17
N LEU A 81 -28.22 35.85 13.72
CA LEU A 81 -28.29 35.42 15.13
C LEU A 81 -27.31 34.27 15.43
N GLY A 82 -26.94 33.46 14.44
CA GLY A 82 -25.91 32.43 14.60
C GLY A 82 -24.53 32.99 14.99
N LYS A 83 -24.25 34.25 14.65
CA LYS A 83 -23.00 34.96 15.00
C LYS A 83 -22.98 35.49 16.44
N LEU A 84 -24.09 35.37 17.18
CA LEU A 84 -24.18 35.72 18.59
C LEU A 84 -23.78 34.56 19.51
N VAL A 85 -23.60 33.35 18.97
CA VAL A 85 -23.02 32.23 19.69
C VAL A 85 -21.51 32.51 19.87
N PRO A 86 -20.95 32.44 21.08
CA PRO A 86 -19.52 32.60 21.27
C PRO A 86 -18.76 31.49 20.52
N PRO A 87 -17.54 31.77 20.01
CA PRO A 87 -16.73 30.76 19.33
C PRO A 87 -16.47 29.55 20.23
N ASP A 88 -16.33 28.37 19.63
CA ASP A 88 -16.03 27.15 20.38
C ASP A 88 -14.64 27.30 21.04
N VAL A 89 -14.55 26.86 22.30
CA VAL A 89 -13.29 26.85 23.06
C VAL A 89 -12.23 25.99 22.38
N TYR A 90 -12.65 25.02 21.54
CA TYR A 90 -11.77 24.10 20.82
C TYR A 90 -11.63 24.35 19.31
N GLU A 91 -12.06 25.52 18.81
CA GLU A 91 -11.97 25.86 17.38
C GLU A 91 -10.52 25.76 16.86
N GLN A 92 -9.55 26.25 17.64
CA GLN A 92 -8.13 26.19 17.32
C GLN A 92 -7.59 24.74 17.28
N GLU A 93 -7.99 23.89 18.21
CA GLU A 93 -7.64 22.47 18.22
C GLU A 93 -8.25 21.73 17.03
N MET A 94 -9.49 22.06 16.64
CA MET A 94 -10.15 21.48 15.47
C MET A 94 -9.42 21.84 14.17
N ASP A 95 -8.99 23.09 14.02
CA ASP A 95 -8.19 23.53 12.87
C ASP A 95 -6.86 22.76 12.79
N VAL A 96 -6.11 22.65 13.89
CA VAL A 96 -4.86 21.89 13.92
C VAL A 96 -5.10 20.41 13.58
N MET A 97 -6.17 19.79 14.08
CA MET A 97 -6.53 18.42 13.71
C MET A 97 -6.88 18.29 12.22
N ALA A 98 -7.56 19.27 11.64
CA ALA A 98 -7.90 19.32 10.23
C ALA A 98 -6.64 19.48 9.35
N GLU A 99 -5.74 20.39 9.71
CA GLU A 99 -4.46 20.62 9.02
C GLU A 99 -3.57 19.37 9.04
N VAL A 100 -3.38 18.77 10.21
CA VAL A 100 -2.58 17.53 10.35
C VAL A 100 -3.17 16.42 9.50
N ARG A 101 -4.50 16.24 9.52
CA ARG A 101 -5.17 15.24 8.67
C ARG A 101 -5.01 15.54 7.18
N ALA A 102 -5.13 16.79 6.77
CA ALA A 102 -4.92 17.22 5.39
C ALA A 102 -3.48 16.97 4.91
N TYR A 103 -2.49 17.30 5.75
CA TYR A 103 -1.08 17.01 5.49
C TYR A 103 -0.84 15.52 5.28
N PHE A 104 -1.28 14.67 6.21
CA PHE A 104 -1.13 13.21 6.08
C PHE A 104 -1.80 12.67 4.81
N GLN A 105 -3.01 13.16 4.48
CA GLN A 105 -3.78 12.72 3.30
C GLN A 105 -3.11 13.05 1.95
N VAL A 106 -2.22 14.04 1.91
CA VAL A 106 -1.35 14.34 0.75
C VAL A 106 0.00 13.63 0.85
N ALA A 107 0.60 13.60 2.04
CA ALA A 107 1.91 13.03 2.27
C ALA A 107 1.96 11.51 1.98
N TYR A 108 0.97 10.73 2.44
CA TYR A 108 0.97 9.29 2.19
C TYR A 108 0.91 8.95 0.68
N LYS A 109 0.19 9.75 -0.11
CA LYS A 109 0.10 9.60 -1.57
C LYS A 109 1.47 9.79 -2.23
N ARG A 110 2.19 10.85 -1.84
CA ARG A 110 3.57 11.07 -2.30
C ARG A 110 4.51 9.93 -1.90
N VAL A 111 4.29 9.29 -0.75
CA VAL A 111 5.12 8.17 -0.30
C VAL A 111 4.86 6.91 -1.14
N ILE A 112 3.58 6.57 -1.42
CA ILE A 112 3.25 5.41 -2.27
C ILE A 112 3.65 5.59 -3.74
N ASP A 113 3.75 6.83 -4.23
CA ASP A 113 4.22 7.10 -5.59
C ASP A 113 5.77 7.12 -5.68
N ASN A 114 6.44 7.81 -4.74
CA ASN A 114 7.89 8.00 -4.81
C ASN A 114 8.70 6.77 -4.39
N ILE A 115 8.24 5.95 -3.42
CA ILE A 115 9.01 4.78 -2.98
C ILE A 115 9.17 3.74 -4.10
N PRO A 116 8.11 3.29 -4.80
CA PRO A 116 8.25 2.37 -5.93
C PRO A 116 9.11 2.96 -7.04
N MET A 117 8.89 4.22 -7.43
CA MET A 117 9.71 4.90 -8.45
C MET A 117 11.20 4.94 -8.08
N ALA A 118 11.52 5.19 -6.81
CA ALA A 118 12.90 5.17 -6.32
C ALA A 118 13.49 3.74 -6.33
N ILE A 119 12.71 2.71 -6.00
CA ILE A 119 13.14 1.30 -6.08
C ILE A 119 13.39 0.90 -7.53
N ASP A 120 12.49 1.23 -8.46
CA ASP A 120 12.64 0.92 -9.87
C ASP A 120 13.91 1.55 -10.46
N GLN A 121 14.17 2.82 -10.13
CA GLN A 121 15.36 3.53 -10.58
C GLN A 121 16.65 3.00 -9.93
N SER A 122 16.68 2.87 -8.61
CA SER A 122 17.91 2.54 -7.85
C SER A 122 18.25 1.05 -7.85
N PHE A 123 17.25 0.18 -7.99
CA PHE A 123 17.42 -1.27 -7.97
C PHE A 123 17.14 -1.90 -9.34
N LEU A 124 15.91 -1.85 -9.88
CA LEU A 124 15.56 -2.65 -11.07
C LEU A 124 16.37 -2.23 -12.30
N PHE A 125 16.36 -0.94 -12.66
CA PHE A 125 17.11 -0.45 -13.83
C PHE A 125 18.62 -0.55 -13.61
N ALA A 126 19.12 -0.14 -12.44
CA ALA A 126 20.55 -0.25 -12.10
C ALA A 126 21.05 -1.71 -12.17
N PHE A 127 20.27 -2.67 -11.66
CA PHE A 127 20.55 -4.10 -11.75
C PHE A 127 20.53 -4.59 -13.20
N ALA A 128 19.49 -4.24 -13.98
CA ALA A 128 19.38 -4.65 -15.38
C ALA A 128 20.59 -4.19 -16.21
N TYR A 129 21.01 -2.94 -16.06
CA TYR A 129 22.21 -2.41 -16.73
C TYR A 129 23.52 -3.05 -16.24
N ALA A 130 23.62 -3.37 -14.94
CA ALA A 130 24.81 -3.99 -14.37
C ALA A 130 24.93 -5.50 -14.66
N LEU A 131 23.81 -6.20 -14.86
CA LEU A 131 23.74 -7.67 -14.93
C LEU A 131 24.55 -8.23 -16.12
N GLN A 132 24.34 -7.72 -17.33
CA GLN A 132 25.04 -8.20 -18.53
C GLN A 132 26.57 -8.07 -18.44
N PRO A 133 27.17 -6.88 -18.18
CA PRO A 133 28.62 -6.76 -18.06
C PRO A 133 29.18 -7.54 -16.86
N TYR A 134 28.41 -7.68 -15.77
CA TYR A 134 28.81 -8.49 -14.62
C TYR A 134 28.86 -9.99 -14.95
N LEU A 135 27.85 -10.53 -15.66
CA LEU A 135 27.84 -11.93 -16.11
C LEU A 135 28.97 -12.22 -17.08
N ILE A 136 29.20 -11.38 -18.09
CA ILE A 136 30.34 -11.51 -19.03
C ILE A 136 31.66 -11.60 -18.25
N LYS A 137 31.87 -10.68 -17.30
CA LYS A 137 33.07 -10.63 -16.45
C LYS A 137 33.22 -11.85 -15.53
N LYS A 138 32.13 -12.33 -14.91
CA LYS A 138 32.18 -13.42 -13.92
C LYS A 138 32.23 -14.82 -14.54
N LEU A 139 31.54 -15.02 -15.65
CA LEU A 139 31.68 -16.23 -16.47
C LEU A 139 33.05 -16.27 -17.18
N GLY A 140 33.65 -15.11 -17.42
CA GLY A 140 34.98 -14.98 -18.06
C GLY A 140 34.91 -15.10 -19.57
N LEU A 141 33.78 -14.72 -20.17
CA LEU A 141 33.55 -14.75 -21.61
C LEU A 141 34.47 -13.72 -22.28
N GLY A 142 35.13 -14.10 -23.38
CA GLY A 142 36.12 -13.25 -24.07
C GLY A 142 37.54 -13.28 -23.47
N THR A 143 37.81 -14.09 -22.45
CA THR A 143 39.19 -14.35 -21.97
C THR A 143 39.86 -15.46 -22.80
N ALA A 144 41.20 -15.57 -22.75
CA ALA A 144 41.94 -16.63 -23.45
C ALA A 144 41.52 -18.05 -23.04
N THR A 145 41.03 -18.23 -21.80
CA THR A 145 40.52 -19.52 -21.27
C THR A 145 39.01 -19.68 -21.43
N SER A 146 38.33 -18.75 -22.12
CA SER A 146 36.87 -18.75 -22.24
C SER A 146 36.30 -20.02 -22.89
N SER A 147 36.93 -20.54 -23.94
CA SER A 147 36.49 -21.78 -24.62
C SER A 147 36.40 -22.98 -23.65
N GLN A 148 37.44 -23.20 -22.84
CA GLN A 148 37.45 -24.28 -21.85
C GLN A 148 36.38 -24.10 -20.77
N ARG A 149 36.16 -22.85 -20.31
CA ARG A 149 35.12 -22.54 -19.32
C ARG A 149 33.71 -22.72 -19.90
N CYS A 150 33.47 -22.31 -21.14
CA CYS A 150 32.21 -22.53 -21.84
C CYS A 150 31.92 -24.03 -22.01
N ALA A 151 32.92 -24.85 -22.35
CA ALA A 151 32.75 -26.30 -22.42
C ALA A 151 32.34 -26.91 -21.06
N LEU A 152 32.86 -26.39 -19.94
CA LEU A 152 32.44 -26.81 -18.59
C LEU A 152 31.04 -26.32 -18.21
N TYR A 153 30.65 -25.10 -18.60
CA TYR A 153 29.30 -24.57 -18.34
C TYR A 153 28.21 -25.23 -19.20
N LEU A 154 28.58 -25.77 -20.36
CA LEU A 154 27.69 -26.48 -21.29
C LEU A 154 27.78 -28.01 -21.17
N ALA A 155 28.50 -28.52 -20.16
CA ALA A 155 28.57 -29.96 -19.89
C ALA A 155 27.19 -30.46 -19.43
N GLU A 156 26.56 -31.30 -20.24
CA GLU A 156 25.27 -31.95 -19.92
C GLU A 156 25.43 -32.94 -18.76
N ASP A 157 24.36 -33.16 -18.00
CA ASP A 157 24.34 -34.18 -16.93
C ASP A 157 24.49 -35.59 -17.56
N PRO A 158 25.32 -36.49 -17.00
CA PRO A 158 25.53 -37.83 -17.55
C PRO A 158 24.25 -38.64 -17.80
N ASN A 159 23.20 -38.44 -17.00
CA ASN A 159 21.91 -39.11 -17.19
C ASN A 159 21.18 -38.57 -18.42
N VAL A 160 21.21 -37.25 -18.64
CA VAL A 160 20.62 -36.59 -19.83
C VAL A 160 21.37 -37.02 -21.10
N VAL A 161 22.70 -37.16 -21.03
CA VAL A 161 23.50 -37.68 -22.14
C VAL A 161 23.10 -39.13 -22.46
N ALA A 162 22.99 -40.00 -21.46
CA ALA A 162 22.60 -41.39 -21.65
C ALA A 162 21.17 -41.53 -22.23
N GLU A 163 20.20 -40.77 -21.71
CA GLU A 163 18.82 -40.75 -22.23
C GLU A 163 18.79 -40.24 -23.69
N ARG A 164 19.54 -39.17 -23.98
CA ARG A 164 19.67 -38.62 -25.34
C ARG A 164 20.28 -39.63 -26.31
N GLU A 165 21.31 -40.37 -25.89
CA GLU A 165 21.91 -41.43 -26.69
C GLU A 165 20.93 -42.58 -26.95
N GLU A 166 20.20 -43.06 -25.94
CA GLU A 166 19.18 -44.09 -26.09
C GLU A 166 18.08 -43.65 -27.06
N LEU A 167 17.49 -42.47 -26.85
CA LEU A 167 16.42 -41.93 -27.68
C LEU A 167 16.90 -41.67 -29.12
N THR A 168 18.14 -41.20 -29.32
CA THR A 168 18.72 -40.99 -30.65
C THR A 168 18.97 -42.32 -31.37
N ALA A 169 19.48 -43.34 -30.67
CA ALA A 169 19.67 -44.68 -31.21
C ALA A 169 18.33 -45.34 -31.58
N ARG A 170 17.31 -45.21 -30.71
CA ARG A 170 15.95 -45.70 -30.96
C ARG A 170 15.30 -44.98 -32.15
N LYS A 171 15.43 -43.65 -32.22
CA LYS A 171 14.97 -42.85 -33.36
C LYS A 171 15.62 -43.32 -34.66
N LYS A 172 16.94 -43.41 -34.72
CA LYS A 172 17.68 -43.87 -35.90
C LYS A 172 17.25 -45.28 -36.35
N ARG A 173 16.98 -46.18 -35.40
CA ARG A 173 16.44 -47.52 -35.69
C ARG A 173 15.05 -47.46 -36.32
N LEU A 174 14.16 -46.60 -35.81
CA LEU A 174 12.81 -46.43 -36.36
C LEU A 174 12.84 -45.76 -37.75
N GLU A 175 13.67 -44.74 -37.95
CA GLU A 175 13.87 -44.09 -39.26
C GLU A 175 14.46 -45.05 -40.30
N SER A 176 15.38 -45.94 -39.90
CA SER A 176 15.87 -47.02 -40.76
C SER A 176 14.76 -47.99 -41.15
N VAL A 177 13.96 -48.48 -40.18
CA VAL A 177 12.82 -49.37 -40.48
C VAL A 177 11.80 -48.68 -41.39
N GLN A 178 11.49 -47.40 -41.15
CA GLN A 178 10.60 -46.62 -42.00
C GLN A 178 11.14 -46.49 -43.43
N THR A 179 12.45 -46.25 -43.58
CA THR A 179 13.09 -46.14 -44.89
C THR A 179 13.02 -47.47 -45.66
N GLU A 180 13.28 -48.59 -44.99
CA GLU A 180 13.14 -49.92 -45.61
C GLU A 180 11.68 -50.19 -46.02
N LEU A 181 10.70 -49.87 -45.17
CA LEU A 181 9.28 -50.05 -45.51
C LEU A 181 8.86 -49.23 -46.75
N TYR A 182 9.30 -47.98 -46.87
CA TYR A 182 9.10 -47.19 -48.08
C TYR A 182 9.78 -47.80 -49.31
N ASN A 183 10.99 -48.35 -49.16
CA ASN A 183 11.69 -49.06 -50.24
C ASN A 183 10.94 -50.34 -50.69
N PHE A 184 10.21 -50.99 -49.78
CA PHE A 184 9.33 -52.12 -50.09
C PHE A 184 7.98 -51.72 -50.75
N GLY A 185 7.70 -50.43 -50.91
CA GLY A 185 6.52 -49.93 -51.64
C GLY A 185 5.24 -49.81 -50.81
N LEU A 186 5.37 -49.58 -49.49
CA LEU A 186 4.30 -49.26 -48.55
C LEU A 186 4.35 -47.78 -48.11
#